data_AF-A0A2G8CUZ7-F1
#
_entry.id   AF-A0A2G8CUZ7-F1
#
_cell.length_a   1.000
_cell.length_b   1.000
_cell.length_c   1.000
_cell.angle_alpha   90.00
_cell.angle_beta   90.00
_cell.angle_gamma   90.00
#
_symmetry.space_group_name_H-M   'P 1'
#
loop_
_entity.id
_entity.type
_entity.pdbx_description
1 polymer ?
#
loop_
_entity_poly.entity_id
_entity_poly.type
_entity_poly.pdbx_seq_one_letter_code
_entity_poly.pdbx_strand_id
1 'polypeptide(L)'
;MAKRKTLPKDFDEQLRSSPLDDVKAVFDKTLLDARGGYGKHTAIGFVDCPDGLILWLAEQGLDVDAADTYDRSPLWERASLGRDAQIPLLLSLGADLERPDRYGDTPLHAAAGNQRAATVRMLLAHGADPRRLNENDEDPLLNGLHRTQNIGIPAMAEIARLLLDAGAEANDEARAQVTRIGTGFEFHRAGFNRDFLAETDAGLTALYELLGVEPVPRRAMHDGVSPITVPAGAWQDQHQAMWELLVPSSGPAQTAQGEAVRITGRIAREILDNGSPNWDRQFKRMLAAVPEHLATGIPLEASEAEEARRLAHALRGGNDDGERVDRLTELAVSWVARNPEPIPLGVVGYDR
;
A
#
# COMPACT_ATOMS: atom_id res chain seq x y z
N MET A 1 16.32 5.22 -47.12
CA MET A 1 15.74 6.17 -46.13
C MET A 1 16.41 5.93 -44.78
N ALA A 2 16.58 6.95 -43.94
CA ALA A 2 17.09 6.77 -42.59
C ALA A 2 16.12 5.91 -41.76
N LYS A 3 16.63 4.95 -40.99
CA LYS A 3 15.82 4.13 -40.07
C LYS A 3 15.25 5.01 -38.94
N ARG A 4 14.02 4.74 -38.53
CA ARG A 4 13.32 5.49 -37.46
C ARG A 4 13.86 5.10 -36.07
N LYS A 5 13.89 6.06 -35.15
CA LYS A 5 14.27 5.84 -33.73
C LYS A 5 13.13 5.37 -32.83
N THR A 6 11.92 5.24 -33.38
CA THR A 6 10.73 4.87 -32.63
C THR A 6 10.10 3.62 -33.22
N LEU A 7 9.64 2.73 -32.34
CA LEU A 7 8.83 1.57 -32.71
C LEU A 7 7.45 2.01 -33.22
N PRO A 8 6.74 1.17 -34.00
CA PRO A 8 5.36 1.40 -34.37
C PRO A 8 4.46 1.65 -33.15
N LYS A 9 3.38 2.42 -33.32
CA LYS A 9 2.46 2.72 -32.22
C LYS A 9 1.71 1.49 -31.71
N ASP A 10 1.49 0.53 -32.60
CA ASP A 10 0.81 -0.74 -32.43
C ASP A 10 1.79 -1.90 -32.14
N PHE A 11 3.04 -1.61 -31.78
CA PHE A 11 4.07 -2.65 -31.57
C PHE A 11 3.66 -3.66 -30.48
N ASP A 12 3.05 -3.21 -29.38
CA ASP A 12 2.50 -4.09 -28.33
C ASP A 12 1.45 -5.09 -28.85
N GLU A 13 0.67 -4.70 -29.85
CA GLU A 13 -0.32 -5.57 -30.48
C GLU A 13 0.37 -6.57 -31.42
N GLN A 14 1.34 -6.09 -32.22
CA GLN A 14 2.14 -6.94 -33.11
C GLN A 14 2.87 -8.04 -32.33
N LEU A 15 3.44 -7.73 -31.15
CA LEU A 15 4.09 -8.74 -30.30
C LEU A 15 3.15 -9.89 -29.88
N ARG A 16 1.86 -9.60 -29.71
CA ARG A 16 0.85 -10.58 -29.25
C ARG A 16 0.20 -11.37 -30.37
N SER A 17 0.07 -10.80 -31.57
CA SER A 17 -0.74 -11.39 -32.64
C SER A 17 -0.02 -11.64 -33.96
N SER A 18 1.13 -11.02 -34.20
CA SER A 18 1.82 -11.14 -35.48
C SER A 18 2.81 -12.32 -35.49
N PRO A 19 2.97 -13.01 -36.63
CA PRO A 19 4.06 -13.95 -36.84
C PRO A 19 5.43 -13.32 -36.54
N LEU A 20 6.35 -14.13 -35.99
CA LEU A 20 7.68 -13.65 -35.59
C LEU A 20 8.43 -12.93 -36.72
N ASP A 21 8.34 -13.43 -37.95
CA ASP A 21 9.02 -12.83 -39.11
C ASP A 21 8.45 -11.45 -39.47
N ASP A 22 7.14 -11.24 -39.29
CA ASP A 22 6.51 -9.93 -39.51
C ASP A 22 6.98 -8.91 -38.45
N VAL A 23 7.14 -9.36 -37.21
CA VAL A 23 7.66 -8.51 -36.13
C VAL A 23 9.14 -8.18 -36.38
N LYS A 24 9.94 -9.14 -36.85
CA LYS A 24 11.35 -8.89 -37.26
C LYS A 24 11.44 -7.86 -38.39
N ALA A 25 10.53 -7.89 -39.36
CA ALA A 25 10.49 -6.95 -40.48
C ALA A 25 10.27 -5.48 -40.05
N VAL A 26 9.80 -5.22 -38.82
CA VAL A 26 9.75 -3.87 -38.24
C VAL A 26 11.13 -3.20 -38.23
N PHE A 27 12.19 -3.97 -38.02
CA PHE A 27 13.58 -3.49 -37.94
C PHE A 27 14.23 -3.21 -39.30
N ASP A 28 13.55 -3.46 -40.41
CA ASP A 28 13.95 -2.95 -41.73
C ASP A 28 13.76 -1.44 -41.81
N LYS A 29 12.75 -0.92 -41.10
CA LYS A 29 12.32 0.49 -41.11
C LYS A 29 12.67 1.25 -39.82
N THR A 30 13.14 0.55 -38.80
CA THR A 30 13.46 1.09 -37.47
C THR A 30 14.85 0.66 -37.03
N LEU A 31 15.48 1.44 -36.16
CA LEU A 31 16.74 1.03 -35.53
C LEU A 31 16.50 -0.14 -34.56
N LEU A 32 17.52 -0.96 -34.29
CA LEU A 32 17.43 -2.04 -33.30
C LEU A 32 17.12 -1.50 -31.90
N ASP A 33 17.70 -0.35 -31.55
CA ASP A 33 17.48 0.36 -30.30
C ASP A 33 16.27 1.31 -30.34
N ALA A 34 15.39 1.18 -31.35
CA ALA A 34 14.19 2.00 -31.43
C ALA A 34 13.31 1.80 -30.19
N ARG A 35 12.75 2.91 -29.69
CA ARG A 35 11.99 2.93 -28.44
C ARG A 35 10.50 3.12 -28.66
N GLY A 36 9.69 2.51 -27.80
CA GLY A 36 8.23 2.51 -27.89
C GLY A 36 7.53 2.40 -26.54
N GLY A 37 6.21 2.41 -26.57
CA GLY A 37 5.39 2.32 -25.35
C GLY A 37 5.49 3.55 -24.45
N TYR A 38 4.91 3.41 -23.26
CA TYR A 38 4.89 4.45 -22.23
C TYR A 38 6.28 4.69 -21.64
N GLY A 39 6.96 3.63 -21.18
CA GLY A 39 8.30 3.70 -20.57
C GLY A 39 9.46 3.90 -21.55
N LYS A 40 9.20 3.99 -22.87
CA LYS A 40 10.23 4.08 -23.92
C LYS A 40 11.21 2.90 -23.91
N HIS A 41 10.68 1.69 -23.77
CA HIS A 41 11.45 0.46 -23.85
C HIS A 41 11.99 0.24 -25.28
N THR A 42 13.15 -0.39 -25.40
CA THR A 42 13.51 -1.13 -26.62
C THR A 42 12.61 -2.36 -26.74
N ALA A 43 12.64 -3.05 -27.88
CA ALA A 43 11.74 -4.19 -28.10
C ALA A 43 11.85 -5.32 -27.07
N ILE A 44 13.04 -5.61 -26.53
CA ILE A 44 13.24 -6.64 -25.49
C ILE A 44 12.54 -6.24 -24.18
N GLY A 45 12.48 -4.93 -23.86
CA GLY A 45 11.83 -4.44 -22.64
C GLY A 45 10.31 -4.60 -22.60
N PHE A 46 9.65 -4.85 -23.74
CA PHE A 46 8.22 -5.15 -23.78
C PHE A 46 7.95 -6.53 -23.19
N VAL A 47 7.04 -6.62 -22.22
CA VAL A 47 6.73 -7.87 -21.48
C VAL A 47 6.28 -9.01 -22.40
N ASP A 48 5.54 -8.67 -23.45
CA ASP A 48 5.02 -9.65 -24.42
C ASP A 48 6.03 -9.95 -25.55
N CYS A 49 7.27 -9.45 -25.47
CA CYS A 49 8.31 -9.75 -26.45
C CYS A 49 8.60 -11.27 -26.46
N PRO A 50 8.36 -11.99 -27.56
CA PRO A 50 8.50 -13.44 -27.58
C PRO A 50 9.97 -13.84 -27.57
N ASP A 51 10.27 -15.00 -26.99
CA ASP A 51 11.64 -15.52 -26.84
C ASP A 51 12.42 -15.55 -28.15
N GLY A 52 11.77 -15.93 -29.26
CA GLY A 52 12.39 -15.95 -30.59
C GLY A 52 12.77 -14.57 -31.13
N LEU A 53 12.10 -13.50 -30.69
CA LEU A 53 12.48 -12.13 -31.02
C LEU A 53 13.61 -11.64 -30.10
N ILE A 54 13.56 -11.97 -28.80
CA ILE A 54 14.61 -11.66 -27.84
C ILE A 54 15.95 -12.24 -28.30
N LEU A 55 15.97 -13.54 -28.63
CA LEU A 55 17.15 -14.24 -29.15
C LEU A 55 17.70 -13.54 -30.41
N TRP A 56 16.83 -13.30 -31.39
CA TRP A 56 17.23 -12.67 -32.65
C TRP A 56 17.79 -11.27 -32.43
N LEU A 57 17.15 -10.44 -31.59
CA LEU A 57 17.63 -9.09 -31.30
C LEU A 57 18.98 -9.07 -30.61
N ALA A 58 19.19 -9.97 -29.64
CA ALA A 58 20.48 -10.12 -28.96
C ALA A 58 21.56 -10.59 -29.95
N GLU A 59 21.26 -11.52 -30.86
CA GLU A 59 22.16 -11.94 -31.95
C GLU A 59 22.51 -10.78 -32.90
N GLN A 60 21.59 -9.84 -33.12
CA GLN A 60 21.85 -8.61 -33.90
C GLN A 60 22.64 -7.55 -33.11
N GLY A 61 23.00 -7.81 -31.85
CA GLY A 61 23.78 -6.90 -31.00
C GLY A 61 22.95 -5.85 -30.28
N LEU A 62 21.63 -6.04 -30.13
CA LEU A 62 20.85 -5.20 -29.22
C LEU A 62 21.26 -5.49 -27.78
N ASP A 63 21.54 -4.42 -27.02
CA ASP A 63 21.81 -4.51 -25.59
C ASP A 63 20.60 -5.09 -24.84
N VAL A 64 20.81 -6.22 -24.16
CA VAL A 64 19.79 -6.93 -23.40
C VAL A 64 19.41 -6.20 -22.11
N ASP A 65 20.26 -5.28 -21.63
CA ASP A 65 20.00 -4.44 -20.47
C ASP A 65 19.52 -3.04 -20.85
N ALA A 66 19.14 -2.83 -22.12
CA ALA A 66 18.65 -1.55 -22.61
C ALA A 66 17.44 -1.06 -21.81
N ALA A 67 17.71 -0.13 -20.90
CA ALA A 67 16.77 0.32 -19.90
C ALA A 67 15.76 1.34 -20.45
N ASP A 68 14.65 1.44 -19.74
CA ASP A 68 13.55 2.37 -20.01
C ASP A 68 13.80 3.76 -19.39
N THR A 69 12.82 4.67 -19.40
CA THR A 69 12.98 6.02 -18.82
C THR A 69 13.10 6.07 -17.30
N TYR A 70 12.86 4.96 -16.61
CA TYR A 70 13.04 4.78 -15.16
C TYR A 70 14.25 3.90 -14.87
N ASP A 71 15.13 3.71 -15.85
CA ASP A 71 16.33 2.88 -15.76
C ASP A 71 16.03 1.39 -15.50
N ARG A 72 14.79 0.95 -15.73
CA ARG A 72 14.38 -0.46 -15.57
C ARG A 72 14.86 -1.28 -16.76
N SER A 73 15.67 -2.30 -16.48
CA SER A 73 16.10 -3.27 -17.49
C SER A 73 14.96 -4.25 -17.86
N PRO A 74 15.05 -4.96 -18.99
CA PRO A 74 14.09 -6.02 -19.30
C PRO A 74 14.00 -7.09 -18.20
N LEU A 75 15.12 -7.46 -17.56
CA LEU A 75 15.13 -8.40 -16.45
C LEU A 75 14.35 -7.87 -15.25
N TRP A 76 14.55 -6.59 -14.89
CA TRP A 76 13.79 -5.92 -13.83
C TRP A 76 12.29 -5.96 -14.11
N GLU A 77 11.87 -5.67 -15.35
CA GLU A 77 10.44 -5.67 -15.73
C GLU A 77 9.83 -7.07 -15.59
N ARG A 78 10.56 -8.12 -16.02
CA ARG A 78 10.11 -9.52 -15.84
C ARG A 78 9.99 -9.88 -14.36
N ALA A 79 10.95 -9.44 -13.56
CA ALA A 79 10.98 -9.74 -12.14
C ALA A 79 9.82 -9.09 -11.37
N SER A 80 9.54 -7.81 -11.63
CA SER A 80 8.42 -7.09 -10.98
C SER A 80 7.04 -7.71 -11.28
N LEU A 81 6.87 -8.27 -12.49
CA LEU A 81 5.61 -8.83 -12.96
C LEU A 81 5.47 -10.34 -12.71
N GLY A 82 6.53 -11.02 -12.23
CA GLY A 82 6.53 -12.47 -12.06
C GLY A 82 6.52 -13.25 -13.37
N ARG A 83 7.22 -12.76 -14.40
CA ARG A 83 7.32 -13.39 -15.73
C ARG A 83 8.48 -14.39 -15.77
N ASP A 84 8.39 -15.38 -14.89
CA ASP A 84 9.46 -16.32 -14.56
C ASP A 84 10.05 -17.04 -15.78
N ALA A 85 9.22 -17.38 -16.78
CA ALA A 85 9.66 -18.15 -17.95
C ALA A 85 10.76 -17.47 -18.77
N GLN A 86 10.82 -16.13 -18.79
CA GLN A 86 11.78 -15.38 -19.62
C GLN A 86 13.04 -14.97 -18.85
N ILE A 87 13.06 -15.08 -17.53
CA ILE A 87 14.21 -14.70 -16.69
C ILE A 87 15.45 -15.54 -17.05
N PRO A 88 15.39 -16.88 -17.13
CA PRO A 88 16.56 -17.68 -17.49
C PRO A 88 17.10 -17.35 -18.89
N LEU A 89 16.22 -17.02 -19.84
CA LEU A 89 16.61 -16.60 -21.19
C LEU A 89 17.43 -15.31 -21.13
N LEU A 90 16.92 -14.26 -20.46
CA LEU A 90 17.61 -12.98 -20.35
C LEU A 90 18.98 -13.13 -19.67
N LEU A 91 19.06 -13.90 -18.58
CA LEU A 91 20.32 -14.18 -17.88
C LEU A 91 21.30 -14.96 -18.78
N SER A 92 20.83 -15.91 -19.57
CA SER A 92 21.69 -16.66 -20.52
C SER A 92 22.27 -15.77 -21.64
N LEU A 93 21.60 -14.66 -21.95
CA LEU A 93 22.03 -13.65 -22.91
C LEU A 93 22.90 -12.56 -22.29
N GLY A 94 23.21 -12.68 -21.00
CA GLY A 94 24.12 -11.79 -20.28
C GLY A 94 23.46 -10.57 -19.63
N ALA A 95 22.14 -10.59 -19.41
CA ALA A 95 21.48 -9.54 -18.61
C ALA A 95 22.08 -9.46 -17.21
N ASP A 96 22.35 -8.24 -16.74
CA ASP A 96 22.90 -7.96 -15.43
C ASP A 96 21.85 -8.18 -14.33
N LEU A 97 22.08 -9.22 -13.52
CA LEU A 97 21.21 -9.63 -12.41
C LEU A 97 21.05 -8.55 -11.34
N GLU A 98 22.02 -7.64 -11.21
CA GLU A 98 22.07 -6.60 -10.17
C GLU A 98 21.77 -5.21 -10.74
N ARG A 99 21.35 -5.09 -12.00
CA ARG A 99 21.07 -3.80 -12.64
C ARG A 99 19.92 -3.07 -11.93
N PRO A 100 20.17 -1.95 -11.24
CA PRO A 100 19.12 -1.24 -10.54
C PRO A 100 18.30 -0.37 -11.49
N ASP A 101 17.07 -0.08 -11.09
CA ASP A 101 16.30 1.02 -11.65
C ASP A 101 16.74 2.39 -11.08
N ARG A 102 16.00 3.44 -11.41
CA ARG A 102 16.26 4.81 -10.96
C ARG A 102 16.26 4.98 -9.44
N TYR A 103 15.56 4.12 -8.71
CA TYR A 103 15.44 4.18 -7.24
C TYR A 103 16.43 3.24 -6.54
N GLY A 104 17.36 2.64 -7.30
CA GLY A 104 18.29 1.66 -6.77
C GLY A 104 17.70 0.26 -6.60
N ASP A 105 16.44 0.02 -6.98
CA ASP A 105 15.80 -1.28 -6.84
C ASP A 105 16.36 -2.25 -7.90
N THR A 106 17.03 -3.31 -7.46
CA THR A 106 17.45 -4.42 -8.32
C THR A 106 16.26 -5.31 -8.72
N PRO A 107 16.40 -6.24 -9.68
CA PRO A 107 15.34 -7.21 -9.99
C PRO A 107 14.83 -7.97 -8.77
N LEU A 108 15.70 -8.24 -7.77
CA LEU A 108 15.31 -8.91 -6.53
C LEU A 108 14.42 -8.00 -5.64
N HIS A 109 14.74 -6.71 -5.53
CA HIS A 109 13.87 -5.72 -4.87
C HIS A 109 12.51 -5.67 -5.55
N ALA A 110 12.50 -5.56 -6.88
CA ALA A 110 11.28 -5.48 -7.66
C ALA A 110 10.39 -6.73 -7.48
N ALA A 111 10.98 -7.93 -7.44
CA ALA A 111 10.26 -9.17 -7.18
C ALA A 111 9.70 -9.23 -5.75
N ALA A 112 10.49 -8.83 -4.74
CA ALA A 112 10.06 -8.81 -3.34
C ALA A 112 8.96 -7.78 -3.09
N GLY A 113 9.14 -6.55 -3.56
CA GLY A 113 8.20 -5.43 -3.46
C GLY A 113 6.88 -5.62 -4.19
N ASN A 114 6.82 -6.55 -5.16
CA ASN A 114 5.60 -6.96 -5.86
C ASN A 114 5.15 -8.38 -5.50
N GLN A 115 5.69 -8.95 -4.41
CA GLN A 115 5.27 -10.20 -3.80
C GLN A 115 5.32 -11.40 -4.76
N ARG A 116 6.39 -11.48 -5.57
CA ARG A 116 6.63 -12.55 -6.56
C ARG A 116 7.55 -13.62 -6.00
N ALA A 117 7.02 -14.49 -5.12
CA ALA A 117 7.82 -15.48 -4.39
C ALA A 117 8.59 -16.46 -5.29
N ALA A 118 7.97 -16.94 -6.38
CA ALA A 118 8.62 -17.81 -7.36
C ALA A 118 9.81 -17.12 -8.05
N THR A 119 9.63 -15.85 -8.42
CA THR A 119 10.68 -15.00 -8.99
C THR A 119 11.82 -14.74 -8.00
N VAL A 120 11.52 -14.40 -6.75
CA VAL A 120 12.52 -14.21 -5.69
C VAL A 120 13.38 -15.46 -5.55
N ARG A 121 12.75 -16.64 -5.45
CA ARG A 121 13.45 -17.94 -5.40
C ARG A 121 14.37 -18.14 -6.59
N MET A 122 13.90 -17.82 -7.80
CA MET A 122 14.68 -17.96 -9.03
C MET A 122 15.89 -17.03 -9.06
N LEU A 123 15.71 -15.74 -8.74
CA LEU A 123 16.79 -14.76 -8.74
C LEU A 123 17.86 -15.10 -7.70
N LEU A 124 17.47 -15.54 -6.50
CA LEU A 124 18.39 -16.02 -5.47
C LEU A 124 19.17 -17.26 -5.95
N ALA A 125 18.52 -18.20 -6.65
CA ALA A 125 19.19 -19.37 -7.22
C ALA A 125 20.21 -19.00 -8.32
N HIS A 126 20.04 -17.85 -8.97
CA HIS A 126 21.00 -17.28 -9.92
C HIS A 126 22.07 -16.41 -9.27
N GLY A 127 22.06 -16.25 -7.94
CA GLY A 127 23.10 -15.56 -7.18
C GLY A 127 22.84 -14.08 -6.92
N ALA A 128 21.58 -13.63 -6.98
CA ALA A 128 21.23 -12.26 -6.62
C ALA A 128 21.58 -11.97 -5.15
N ASP A 129 22.11 -10.78 -4.84
CA ASP A 129 22.52 -10.41 -3.49
C ASP A 129 21.32 -10.01 -2.63
N PRO A 130 20.96 -10.78 -1.60
CA PRO A 130 19.81 -10.50 -0.74
C PRO A 130 20.04 -9.33 0.23
N ARG A 131 21.23 -8.73 0.26
CA ARG A 131 21.59 -7.61 1.16
C ARG A 131 21.90 -6.32 0.40
N ARG A 132 21.73 -6.30 -0.92
CA ARG A 132 21.96 -5.11 -1.72
C ARG A 132 20.98 -4.03 -1.28
N LEU A 133 21.46 -2.82 -0.98
CA LEU A 133 20.61 -1.69 -0.62
C LEU A 133 20.22 -0.86 -1.84
N ASN A 134 18.96 -0.44 -1.90
CA ASN A 134 18.45 0.57 -2.83
C ASN A 134 18.76 2.01 -2.34
N GLU A 135 18.22 3.05 -3.01
CA GLU A 135 18.47 4.45 -2.62
C GLU A 135 17.80 4.88 -1.31
N ASN A 136 16.88 4.08 -0.77
CA ASN A 136 16.25 4.30 0.54
C ASN A 136 16.95 3.54 1.68
N ASP A 137 18.14 2.99 1.43
CA ASP A 137 18.86 2.10 2.35
C ASP A 137 18.07 0.83 2.72
N GLU A 138 17.18 0.38 1.84
CA GLU A 138 16.40 -0.85 2.03
C GLU A 138 17.04 -2.00 1.27
N ASP A 139 17.17 -3.16 1.93
CA ASP A 139 17.40 -4.42 1.23
C ASP A 139 16.06 -4.96 0.64
N PRO A 140 16.09 -6.04 -0.16
CA PRO A 140 14.87 -6.63 -0.71
C PRO A 140 13.85 -7.07 0.35
N LEU A 141 14.29 -7.44 1.56
CA LEU A 141 13.39 -7.86 2.64
C LEU A 141 12.60 -6.66 3.15
N LEU A 142 13.29 -5.57 3.52
CA LEU A 142 12.65 -4.36 4.02
C LEU A 142 11.78 -3.69 2.95
N ASN A 143 12.27 -3.59 1.71
CA ASN A 143 11.49 -3.07 0.58
C ASN A 143 10.19 -3.88 0.35
N GLY A 144 10.29 -5.22 0.41
CA GLY A 144 9.14 -6.11 0.34
C GLY A 144 8.12 -5.86 1.45
N LEU A 145 8.59 -5.74 2.69
CA LEU A 145 7.74 -5.48 3.86
C LEU A 145 7.05 -4.10 3.79
N HIS A 146 7.74 -3.05 3.33
CA HIS A 146 7.14 -1.71 3.16
C HIS A 146 6.01 -1.70 2.13
N ARG A 147 6.10 -2.55 1.10
CA ARG A 147 5.13 -2.59 0.00
C ARG A 147 4.02 -3.63 0.22
N THR A 148 4.04 -4.36 1.34
CA THR A 148 3.08 -5.42 1.62
C THR A 148 1.72 -4.89 2.05
N GLN A 149 0.68 -5.31 1.33
CA GLN A 149 -0.72 -5.13 1.72
C GLN A 149 -1.28 -6.43 2.33
N ASN A 150 -2.42 -6.36 3.04
CA ASN A 150 -3.01 -7.51 3.73
C ASN A 150 -3.14 -8.78 2.87
N ILE A 151 -3.55 -8.64 1.61
CA ILE A 151 -3.69 -9.77 0.68
C ILE A 151 -2.35 -10.41 0.29
N GLY A 152 -1.26 -9.65 0.36
CA GLY A 152 0.10 -10.09 0.02
C GLY A 152 0.87 -10.70 1.19
N ILE A 153 0.34 -10.65 2.42
CA ILE A 153 1.00 -11.17 3.62
C ILE A 153 1.47 -12.64 3.46
N PRO A 154 0.66 -13.58 2.92
CA PRO A 154 1.13 -14.96 2.73
C PRO A 154 2.35 -15.06 1.81
N ALA A 155 2.30 -14.37 0.68
CA ALA A 155 3.42 -14.34 -0.27
C ALA A 155 4.66 -13.65 0.34
N MET A 156 4.46 -12.58 1.11
CA MET A 156 5.55 -11.90 1.80
C MET A 156 6.19 -12.79 2.87
N ALA A 157 5.43 -13.62 3.58
CA ALA A 157 5.98 -14.59 4.52
C ALA A 157 6.90 -15.61 3.84
N GLU A 158 6.51 -16.10 2.65
CA GLU A 158 7.38 -16.96 1.84
C GLU A 158 8.64 -16.23 1.40
N ILE A 159 8.51 -15.00 0.90
CA ILE A 159 9.64 -14.16 0.46
C ILE A 159 10.59 -13.85 1.61
N ALA A 160 10.07 -13.50 2.78
CA ALA A 160 10.87 -13.21 3.95
C ALA A 160 11.72 -14.42 4.33
N ARG A 161 11.12 -15.62 4.36
CA ARG A 161 11.88 -16.86 4.59
C ARG A 161 12.96 -17.07 3.53
N LEU A 162 12.66 -16.90 2.25
CA LEU A 162 13.65 -17.05 1.17
C LEU A 162 14.83 -16.10 1.33
N LEU A 163 14.57 -14.83 1.65
CA LEU A 163 15.61 -13.82 1.80
C LEU A 163 16.46 -14.06 3.05
N LEU A 164 15.83 -14.40 4.18
CA LEU A 164 16.53 -14.75 5.42
C LEU A 164 17.39 -16.01 5.25
N ASP A 165 16.86 -17.05 4.59
CA ASP A 165 17.61 -18.27 4.27
C ASP A 165 18.82 -17.98 3.34
N ALA A 166 18.71 -16.94 2.49
CA ALA A 166 19.79 -16.49 1.61
C ALA A 166 20.79 -15.53 2.30
N GLY A 167 20.55 -15.15 3.56
CA GLY A 167 21.45 -14.31 4.36
C GLY A 167 21.09 -12.83 4.45
N ALA A 168 19.86 -12.43 4.10
CA ALA A 168 19.32 -11.14 4.54
C ALA A 168 19.20 -11.10 6.08
N GLU A 169 19.26 -9.91 6.66
CA GLU A 169 19.19 -9.73 8.10
C GLU A 169 17.88 -9.07 8.51
N ALA A 170 17.18 -9.64 9.50
CA ALA A 170 16.06 -8.95 10.12
C ALA A 170 16.59 -7.84 11.04
N ASN A 171 16.64 -6.60 10.53
CA ASN A 171 16.99 -5.43 11.33
C ASN A 171 15.78 -4.89 12.12
N ASP A 172 16.01 -3.86 12.95
CA ASP A 172 14.95 -3.27 13.78
C ASP A 172 13.83 -2.63 12.96
N GLU A 173 14.13 -2.06 11.79
CA GLU A 173 13.11 -1.47 10.92
C GLU A 173 12.22 -2.53 10.29
N ALA A 174 12.80 -3.66 9.86
CA ALA A 174 12.02 -4.80 9.34
C ALA A 174 11.08 -5.37 10.41
N ARG A 175 11.55 -5.48 11.66
CA ARG A 175 10.71 -5.86 12.81
C ARG A 175 9.59 -4.85 13.05
N ALA A 176 9.92 -3.56 13.07
CA ALA A 176 8.93 -2.50 13.22
C ALA A 176 7.86 -2.56 12.11
N GLN A 177 8.29 -2.83 10.88
CA GLN A 177 7.38 -2.93 9.75
C GLN A 177 6.45 -4.15 9.83
N VAL A 178 6.92 -5.31 10.31
CA VAL A 178 6.04 -6.46 10.58
C VAL A 178 4.98 -6.13 11.63
N THR A 179 5.34 -5.38 12.68
CA THR A 179 4.36 -4.86 13.64
C THR A 179 3.34 -3.96 12.95
N ARG A 180 3.76 -3.04 12.06
CA ARG A 180 2.85 -2.16 11.31
C ARG A 180 1.91 -2.94 10.39
N ILE A 181 2.40 -3.96 9.69
CA ILE A 181 1.58 -4.88 8.87
C ILE A 181 0.52 -5.55 9.74
N GLY A 182 0.93 -6.07 10.91
CA GLY A 182 0.02 -6.68 11.88
C GLY A 182 -1.08 -5.74 12.36
N THR A 183 -0.70 -4.54 12.80
CA THR A 183 -1.65 -3.50 13.22
C THR A 183 -2.63 -3.14 12.10
N GLY A 184 -2.14 -3.00 10.86
CA GLY A 184 -2.99 -2.76 9.70
C GLY A 184 -3.96 -3.90 9.43
N PHE A 185 -3.49 -5.15 9.48
CA PHE A 185 -4.34 -6.32 9.29
C PHE A 185 -5.42 -6.41 10.36
N GLU A 186 -5.07 -6.27 11.63
CA GLU A 186 -6.02 -6.29 12.75
C GLU A 186 -7.05 -5.16 12.66
N PHE A 187 -6.62 -3.96 12.24
CA PHE A 187 -7.54 -2.84 12.02
C PHE A 187 -8.62 -3.20 11.00
N HIS A 188 -8.24 -3.84 9.88
CA HIS A 188 -9.11 -4.22 8.78
C HIS A 188 -9.78 -5.61 8.91
N ARG A 189 -9.39 -6.41 9.91
CA ARG A 189 -9.76 -7.83 10.05
C ARG A 189 -11.26 -8.09 9.94
N ALA A 190 -12.08 -7.28 10.61
CA ALA A 190 -13.53 -7.49 10.66
C ALA A 190 -14.20 -7.40 9.27
N GLY A 191 -13.66 -6.57 8.38
CA GLY A 191 -14.15 -6.40 7.00
C GLY A 191 -13.36 -7.20 5.97
N PHE A 192 -12.35 -7.97 6.38
CA PHE A 192 -11.50 -8.73 5.47
C PHE A 192 -12.26 -9.93 4.89
N ASN A 193 -11.94 -10.31 3.65
CA ASN A 193 -12.59 -11.43 2.99
C ASN A 193 -12.27 -12.74 3.75
N ARG A 194 -13.32 -13.44 4.18
CA ARG A 194 -13.25 -14.67 4.98
C ARG A 194 -12.54 -15.81 4.26
N ASP A 195 -12.60 -15.84 2.92
CA ASP A 195 -11.97 -16.88 2.12
C ASP A 195 -10.44 -16.84 2.21
N PHE A 196 -9.87 -15.65 2.44
CA PHE A 196 -8.43 -15.43 2.56
C PHE A 196 -7.95 -15.30 4.00
N LEU A 197 -8.86 -15.11 4.97
CA LEU A 197 -8.52 -14.78 6.35
C LEU A 197 -7.58 -15.80 7.00
N ALA A 198 -7.86 -17.11 6.84
CA ALA A 198 -7.05 -18.17 7.44
C ALA A 198 -5.63 -18.22 6.86
N GLU A 199 -5.48 -18.02 5.55
CA GLU A 199 -4.18 -17.98 4.89
C GLU A 199 -3.39 -16.74 5.30
N THR A 200 -4.05 -15.57 5.34
CA THR A 200 -3.44 -14.32 5.81
C THR A 200 -3.01 -14.40 7.28
N ASP A 201 -3.82 -15.02 8.15
CA ASP A 201 -3.47 -15.28 9.55
C ASP A 201 -2.20 -16.14 9.67
N ALA A 202 -2.13 -17.21 8.90
CA ALA A 202 -0.95 -18.08 8.88
C ALA A 202 0.29 -17.35 8.36
N GLY A 203 0.15 -16.55 7.30
CA GLY A 203 1.23 -15.74 6.75
C GLY A 203 1.74 -14.69 7.75
N LEU A 204 0.84 -14.00 8.46
CA LEU A 204 1.24 -13.01 9.46
C LEU A 204 1.93 -13.67 10.66
N THR A 205 1.43 -14.82 11.10
CA THR A 205 2.06 -15.63 12.15
C THR A 205 3.48 -16.03 11.75
N ALA A 206 3.66 -16.49 10.51
CA ALA A 206 4.99 -16.83 10.00
C ALA A 206 5.93 -15.62 9.94
N LEU A 207 5.44 -14.41 9.57
CA LEU A 207 6.26 -13.20 9.62
C LEU A 207 6.71 -12.86 11.06
N TYR A 208 5.81 -12.97 12.04
CA TYR A 208 6.17 -12.77 13.45
C TYR A 208 7.25 -13.73 13.91
N GLU A 209 7.11 -15.02 13.59
CA GLU A 209 8.08 -16.05 13.94
C GLU A 209 9.43 -15.83 13.25
N LEU A 210 9.43 -15.54 11.95
CA LEU A 210 10.65 -15.33 11.15
C LEU A 210 11.47 -14.13 11.63
N LEU A 211 10.81 -13.04 12.03
CA LEU A 211 11.49 -11.80 12.42
C LEU A 211 11.61 -11.63 13.95
N GLY A 212 11.08 -12.55 14.74
CA GLY A 212 11.11 -12.50 16.21
C GLY A 212 10.29 -11.32 16.77
N VAL A 213 9.12 -11.06 16.18
CA VAL A 213 8.22 -9.97 16.58
C VAL A 213 7.08 -10.54 17.42
N GLU A 214 6.77 -9.88 18.54
CA GLU A 214 5.60 -10.24 19.34
C GLU A 214 4.31 -10.01 18.54
N PRO A 215 3.41 -11.00 18.43
CA PRO A 215 2.19 -10.85 17.66
C PRO A 215 1.33 -9.67 18.14
N VAL A 216 0.82 -8.89 17.18
CA VAL A 216 -0.12 -7.82 17.49
C VAL A 216 -1.41 -8.46 18.03
N PRO A 217 -1.93 -8.01 19.19
CA PRO A 217 -3.15 -8.57 19.75
C PRO A 217 -4.33 -8.45 18.79
N ARG A 218 -5.17 -9.49 18.77
CA ARG A 218 -6.38 -9.46 17.95
C ARG A 218 -7.27 -8.29 18.33
N ARG A 219 -7.66 -7.49 17.35
CA ARG A 219 -8.53 -6.34 17.58
C ARG A 219 -9.94 -6.81 17.94
N ALA A 220 -10.39 -6.44 19.13
CA ALA A 220 -11.76 -6.65 19.58
C ALA A 220 -12.57 -5.37 19.38
N MET A 221 -13.48 -5.38 18.42
CA MET A 221 -14.46 -4.30 18.26
C MET A 221 -15.50 -4.37 19.37
N HIS A 222 -15.99 -3.21 19.79
CA HIS A 222 -17.13 -3.12 20.69
C HIS A 222 -18.38 -3.80 20.09
N ASP A 223 -19.16 -4.46 20.95
CA ASP A 223 -20.36 -5.23 20.55
C ASP A 223 -21.57 -4.36 20.19
N GLY A 224 -21.46 -3.05 20.44
CA GLY A 224 -22.50 -2.06 20.16
C GLY A 224 -23.64 -2.02 21.19
N VAL A 225 -23.57 -2.82 22.26
CA VAL A 225 -24.64 -2.97 23.26
C VAL A 225 -24.16 -2.88 24.70
N SER A 226 -22.92 -3.28 24.99
CA SER A 226 -22.32 -3.19 26.33
C SER A 226 -21.96 -1.74 26.68
N PRO A 227 -21.85 -1.39 27.97
CA PRO A 227 -21.39 -0.05 28.36
C PRO A 227 -19.98 0.25 27.87
N ILE A 228 -19.81 1.38 27.20
CA ILE A 228 -18.54 1.91 26.71
C ILE A 228 -17.74 2.44 27.91
N THR A 229 -16.51 1.97 28.04
CA THR A 229 -15.58 2.44 29.08
C THR A 229 -14.56 3.40 28.48
N VAL A 230 -14.53 4.63 28.98
CA VAL A 230 -13.50 5.63 28.63
C VAL A 230 -12.38 5.57 29.68
N PRO A 231 -11.13 5.32 29.30
CA PRO A 231 -10.03 5.24 30.28
C PRO A 231 -9.76 6.59 30.94
N ALA A 232 -9.14 6.58 32.13
CA ALA A 232 -8.62 7.80 32.73
C ALA A 232 -7.35 8.25 31.96
N GLY A 233 -7.14 9.56 31.82
CA GLY A 233 -5.96 10.09 31.14
C GLY A 233 -6.23 11.40 30.42
N ALA A 234 -5.30 11.78 29.54
CA ALA A 234 -5.49 12.90 28.64
C ALA A 234 -6.53 12.55 27.55
N TRP A 235 -7.18 13.57 26.98
CA TRP A 235 -8.22 13.32 25.96
C TRP A 235 -7.66 12.62 24.73
N GLN A 236 -6.36 12.79 24.41
CA GLN A 236 -5.69 12.11 23.30
C GLN A 236 -5.65 10.59 23.53
N ASP A 237 -5.25 10.15 24.72
CA ASP A 237 -5.20 8.73 25.08
C ASP A 237 -6.60 8.12 25.09
N GLN A 238 -7.58 8.89 25.59
CA GLN A 238 -8.99 8.51 25.56
C GLN A 238 -9.51 8.36 24.13
N HIS A 239 -9.22 9.34 23.27
CA HIS A 239 -9.61 9.31 21.87
C HIS A 239 -9.02 8.10 21.16
N GLN A 240 -7.72 7.84 21.34
CA GLN A 240 -7.05 6.69 20.76
C GLN A 240 -7.67 5.36 21.23
N ALA A 241 -7.92 5.20 22.53
CA ALA A 241 -8.56 4.00 23.06
C ALA A 241 -9.97 3.79 22.48
N MET A 242 -10.75 4.86 22.35
CA MET A 242 -12.07 4.80 21.72
C MET A 242 -12.00 4.57 20.22
N TRP A 243 -10.99 5.09 19.53
CA TRP A 243 -10.76 4.85 18.12
C TRP A 243 -10.53 3.35 17.87
N GLU A 244 -9.65 2.73 18.67
CA GLU A 244 -9.37 1.30 18.59
C GLU A 244 -10.60 0.45 18.89
N LEU A 245 -11.42 0.85 19.87
CA LEU A 245 -12.57 0.10 20.34
C LEU A 245 -13.83 0.26 19.48
N LEU A 246 -14.11 1.48 19.00
CA LEU A 246 -15.43 1.85 18.43
C LEU A 246 -15.40 2.13 16.93
N VAL A 247 -14.25 2.48 16.34
CA VAL A 247 -14.20 2.98 14.97
C VAL A 247 -13.92 1.84 13.98
N PRO A 248 -14.85 1.49 13.07
CA PRO A 248 -14.59 0.45 12.09
C PRO A 248 -13.54 0.89 11.07
N SER A 249 -12.94 -0.08 10.38
CA SER A 249 -11.95 0.22 9.35
C SER A 249 -12.49 0.93 8.11
N SER A 250 -13.80 0.85 7.89
CA SER A 250 -14.50 1.45 6.75
C SER A 250 -15.95 1.72 7.10
N GLY A 251 -16.50 2.79 6.52
CA GLY A 251 -17.89 3.19 6.72
C GLY A 251 -18.16 3.85 8.08
N PRO A 252 -19.44 4.12 8.37
CA PRO A 252 -19.89 4.67 9.64
C PRO A 252 -19.74 3.66 10.78
N ALA A 253 -19.54 4.16 12.01
CA ALA A 253 -19.54 3.34 13.21
C ALA A 253 -20.93 2.78 13.54
N GLN A 254 -20.98 1.80 14.43
CA GLN A 254 -22.25 1.19 14.87
C GLN A 254 -23.07 2.13 15.78
N THR A 255 -22.36 2.96 16.55
CA THR A 255 -22.95 3.84 17.58
C THR A 255 -22.64 5.31 17.28
N ALA A 256 -23.48 6.22 17.79
CA ALA A 256 -23.22 7.65 17.72
C ALA A 256 -21.90 8.03 18.42
N GLN A 257 -21.54 7.33 19.50
CA GLN A 257 -20.25 7.46 20.18
C GLN A 257 -19.08 7.13 19.25
N GLY A 258 -19.10 5.95 18.62
CA GLY A 258 -18.08 5.57 17.66
C GLY A 258 -18.01 6.53 16.48
N GLU A 259 -19.16 7.05 16.04
CA GLU A 259 -19.22 7.96 14.91
C GLU A 259 -18.64 9.34 15.24
N ALA A 260 -18.93 9.87 16.43
CA ALA A 260 -18.33 11.13 16.89
C ALA A 260 -16.79 11.03 16.95
N VAL A 261 -16.27 9.93 17.48
CA VAL A 261 -14.82 9.65 17.54
C VAL A 261 -14.23 9.48 16.13
N ARG A 262 -14.92 8.74 15.26
CA ARG A 262 -14.51 8.51 13.86
C ARG A 262 -14.42 9.83 13.09
N ILE A 263 -15.46 10.66 13.14
CA ILE A 263 -15.53 11.90 12.36
C ILE A 263 -14.44 12.87 12.81
N THR A 264 -14.33 13.10 14.12
CA THR A 264 -13.32 14.04 14.68
C THR A 264 -11.90 13.59 14.37
N GLY A 265 -11.59 12.30 14.52
CA GLY A 265 -10.26 11.78 14.16
C GLY A 265 -9.96 11.84 12.65
N ARG A 266 -10.97 11.65 11.79
CA ARG A 266 -10.79 11.82 10.33
C ARG A 266 -10.54 13.28 9.94
N ILE A 267 -11.24 14.20 10.58
CA ILE A 267 -11.03 15.64 10.36
C ILE A 267 -9.62 16.04 10.79
N ALA A 268 -9.17 15.57 11.96
CA ALA A 268 -7.81 15.81 12.45
C ALA A 268 -6.77 15.34 11.44
N ARG A 269 -6.84 14.06 11.01
CA ARG A 269 -5.91 13.51 10.02
C ARG A 269 -5.91 14.29 8.71
N GLU A 270 -7.09 14.61 8.19
CA GLU A 270 -7.21 15.25 6.89
C GLU A 270 -6.64 16.69 6.89
N ILE A 271 -6.86 17.44 7.98
CA ILE A 271 -6.32 18.80 8.14
C ILE A 271 -4.82 18.77 8.45
N LEU A 272 -4.41 17.99 9.44
CA LEU A 272 -3.07 18.04 10.03
C LEU A 272 -2.04 17.27 9.20
N ASP A 273 -2.42 16.12 8.66
CA ASP A 273 -1.47 15.20 8.02
C ASP A 273 -1.56 15.22 6.49
N ASN A 274 -2.75 15.53 5.95
CA ASN A 274 -3.01 15.39 4.51
C ASN A 274 -3.14 16.72 3.76
N GLY A 275 -3.29 17.85 4.46
CA GLY A 275 -3.46 19.17 3.83
C GLY A 275 -4.82 19.36 3.14
N SER A 276 -5.85 18.65 3.59
CA SER A 276 -7.24 18.75 3.13
C SER A 276 -7.56 18.47 1.65
N PRO A 277 -6.89 17.52 0.94
CA PRO A 277 -7.20 17.20 -0.46
C PRO A 277 -8.58 16.58 -0.66
N ASN A 278 -9.15 15.91 0.34
CA ASN A 278 -10.46 15.26 0.31
C ASN A 278 -11.60 16.14 0.82
N TRP A 279 -11.40 17.46 0.96
CA TRP A 279 -12.35 18.40 1.59
C TRP A 279 -13.58 18.75 0.74
N ASP A 280 -14.26 17.71 0.27
CA ASP A 280 -15.38 17.77 -0.64
C ASP A 280 -16.72 18.03 0.09
N ARG A 281 -17.82 17.88 -0.66
CA ARG A 281 -19.17 18.07 -0.10
C ARG A 281 -19.52 17.04 0.97
N GLN A 282 -19.06 15.81 0.84
CA GLN A 282 -19.38 14.74 1.79
C GLN A 282 -18.60 14.92 3.09
N PHE A 283 -17.32 15.31 3.02
CA PHE A 283 -16.51 15.62 4.19
C PHE A 283 -17.11 16.78 5.01
N LYS A 284 -17.61 17.82 4.31
CA LYS A 284 -18.32 18.94 4.96
C LYS A 284 -19.64 18.53 5.62
N ARG A 285 -20.37 17.56 5.04
CA ARG A 285 -21.58 17.01 5.65
C ARG A 285 -21.27 16.19 6.89
N MET A 286 -20.21 15.38 6.82
CA MET A 286 -19.71 14.60 7.94
C MET A 286 -19.32 15.52 9.12
N LEU A 287 -18.54 16.57 8.85
CA LEU A 287 -18.22 17.58 9.87
C LEU A 287 -19.47 18.27 10.45
N ALA A 288 -20.45 18.60 9.61
CA ALA A 288 -21.69 19.24 10.06
C ALA A 288 -22.56 18.33 10.95
N ALA A 289 -22.40 17.00 10.86
CA ALA A 289 -23.12 16.04 11.69
C ALA A 289 -22.56 15.92 13.11
N VAL A 290 -21.31 16.35 13.37
CA VAL A 290 -20.68 16.23 14.70
C VAL A 290 -21.57 16.85 15.80
N PRO A 291 -22.01 18.12 15.71
CA PRO A 291 -22.84 18.71 16.76
C PRO A 291 -24.22 18.06 16.90
N GLU A 292 -24.71 17.38 15.85
CA GLU A 292 -25.97 16.62 15.90
C GLU A 292 -25.79 15.35 16.75
N HIS A 293 -24.68 14.64 16.56
CA HIS A 293 -24.33 13.47 17.39
C HIS A 293 -24.16 13.87 18.87
N LEU A 294 -23.41 14.96 19.13
CA LEU A 294 -23.16 15.46 20.50
C LEU A 294 -24.42 15.98 21.22
N ALA A 295 -25.53 16.17 20.50
CA ALA A 295 -26.82 16.57 21.07
C ALA A 295 -27.70 15.38 21.49
N THR A 296 -27.28 14.14 21.20
CA THR A 296 -28.01 12.93 21.58
C THR A 296 -27.65 12.44 22.99
N GLY A 297 -28.50 11.60 23.57
CA GLY A 297 -28.29 11.04 24.91
C GLY A 297 -28.27 12.11 26.01
N ILE A 298 -27.20 12.12 26.79
CA ILE A 298 -26.84 13.15 27.76
C ILE A 298 -25.95 14.17 27.03
N PRO A 299 -26.49 15.30 26.54
CA PRO A 299 -25.72 16.29 25.80
C PRO A 299 -24.68 16.96 26.69
N LEU A 300 -23.68 17.59 26.05
CA LEU A 300 -22.73 18.51 26.71
C LEU A 300 -23.43 19.69 27.37
N GLU A 301 -22.72 20.45 28.21
CA GLU A 301 -23.26 21.71 28.74
C GLU A 301 -23.62 22.68 27.62
N ALA A 302 -24.61 23.54 27.84
CA ALA A 302 -25.13 24.41 26.78
C ALA A 302 -24.02 25.26 26.10
N SER A 303 -23.07 25.77 26.89
CA SER A 303 -21.92 26.53 26.39
C SER A 303 -20.98 25.70 25.53
N GLU A 304 -20.73 24.44 25.90
CA GLU A 304 -19.87 23.50 25.17
C GLU A 304 -20.55 23.00 23.90
N ALA A 305 -21.86 22.74 23.95
CA ALA A 305 -22.64 22.37 22.77
C ALA A 305 -22.70 23.51 21.73
N GLU A 306 -22.80 24.76 22.17
CA GLU A 306 -22.64 25.92 21.30
C GLU A 306 -21.21 26.08 20.77
N GLU A 307 -20.20 25.81 21.60
CA GLU A 307 -18.80 25.80 21.21
C GLU A 307 -18.54 24.78 20.08
N ALA A 308 -19.00 23.54 20.24
CA ALA A 308 -18.89 22.50 19.22
C ALA A 308 -19.52 22.93 17.88
N ARG A 309 -20.69 23.58 17.91
CA ARG A 309 -21.34 24.13 16.70
C ARG A 309 -20.48 25.21 16.03
N ARG A 310 -19.89 26.12 16.81
CA ARG A 310 -19.00 27.17 16.28
C ARG A 310 -17.72 26.58 15.69
N LEU A 311 -17.10 25.62 16.37
CA LEU A 311 -15.89 24.93 15.90
C LEU A 311 -16.16 24.19 14.59
N ALA A 312 -17.25 23.42 14.53
CA ALA A 312 -17.61 22.70 13.30
C ALA A 312 -17.90 23.64 12.13
N HIS A 313 -18.50 24.81 12.39
CA HIS A 313 -18.68 25.84 11.37
C HIS A 313 -17.34 26.44 10.90
N ALA A 314 -16.44 26.76 11.82
CA ALA A 314 -15.13 27.34 11.51
C ALA A 314 -14.25 26.38 10.69
N LEU A 315 -14.29 25.09 11.01
CA LEU A 315 -13.54 24.05 10.32
C LEU A 315 -14.06 23.74 8.92
N ARG A 316 -15.23 24.26 8.50
CA ARG A 316 -15.83 23.97 7.18
C ARG A 316 -14.91 24.30 6.00
N GLY A 317 -13.97 25.23 6.18
CA GLY A 317 -12.96 25.59 5.19
C GLY A 317 -11.82 24.57 5.00
N GLY A 318 -11.62 23.65 5.95
CA GLY A 318 -10.54 22.65 5.89
C GLY A 318 -9.16 23.22 6.15
N ASN A 319 -9.06 24.41 6.75
CA ASN A 319 -7.80 25.03 7.11
C ASN A 319 -7.82 25.36 8.60
N ASP A 320 -6.92 24.75 9.35
CA ASP A 320 -6.73 24.93 10.78
C ASP A 320 -5.29 24.59 11.14
N ASP A 321 -4.76 25.19 12.20
CA ASP A 321 -3.43 24.92 12.75
C ASP A 321 -3.44 23.81 13.81
N GLY A 322 -4.61 23.24 14.12
CA GLY A 322 -4.79 22.12 15.04
C GLY A 322 -5.65 22.48 16.25
N GLU A 323 -5.64 23.73 16.69
CA GLU A 323 -6.30 24.10 17.95
C GLU A 323 -7.81 23.84 17.93
N ARG A 324 -8.49 24.15 16.81
CA ARG A 324 -9.95 24.00 16.73
C ARG A 324 -10.35 22.54 16.56
N VAL A 325 -9.55 21.77 15.82
CA VAL A 325 -9.84 20.34 15.63
C VAL A 325 -9.55 19.55 16.91
N ASP A 326 -8.50 19.87 17.64
CA ASP A 326 -8.20 19.28 18.94
C ASP A 326 -9.33 19.55 19.93
N ARG A 327 -9.76 20.81 20.03
CA ARG A 327 -10.87 21.16 20.93
C ARG A 327 -12.18 20.47 20.55
N LEU A 328 -12.49 20.36 19.26
CA LEU A 328 -13.68 19.64 18.82
C LEU A 328 -13.61 18.14 19.16
N THR A 329 -12.41 17.56 19.06
CA THR A 329 -12.14 16.15 19.40
C THR A 329 -12.27 15.92 20.90
N GLU A 330 -11.71 16.81 21.72
CA GLU A 330 -11.84 16.80 23.18
C GLU A 330 -13.32 16.88 23.64
N LEU A 331 -14.13 17.73 22.99
CA LEU A 331 -15.57 17.81 23.26
C LEU A 331 -16.30 16.51 22.90
N ALA A 332 -15.91 15.85 21.80
CA ALA A 332 -16.47 14.55 21.44
C ALA A 332 -16.12 13.48 22.48
N VAL A 333 -14.86 13.45 22.95
CA VAL A 333 -14.42 12.54 24.01
C VAL A 333 -15.21 12.76 25.31
N SER A 334 -15.36 14.02 25.71
CA SER A 334 -16.13 14.41 26.90
C SER A 334 -17.59 13.98 26.79
N TRP A 335 -18.18 14.10 25.60
CA TRP A 335 -19.55 13.65 25.36
C TRP A 335 -19.68 12.12 25.44
N VAL A 336 -18.73 11.36 24.89
CA VAL A 336 -18.74 9.89 25.01
C VAL A 336 -18.65 9.45 26.47
N ALA A 337 -17.80 10.10 27.28
CA ALA A 337 -17.69 9.80 28.71
C ALA A 337 -19.00 10.04 29.49
N ARG A 338 -19.86 10.96 29.03
CA ARG A 338 -21.21 11.20 29.58
C ARG A 338 -22.24 10.18 29.10
N ASN A 339 -21.95 9.40 28.06
CA ASN A 339 -22.88 8.49 27.40
C ASN A 339 -22.28 7.07 27.32
N PRO A 340 -22.13 6.37 28.46
CA PRO A 340 -21.57 5.01 28.48
C PRO A 340 -22.49 4.00 27.79
N GLU A 341 -23.81 4.19 27.82
CA GLU A 341 -24.75 3.31 27.14
C GLU A 341 -24.75 3.57 25.62
N PRO A 342 -24.49 2.56 24.77
CA PRO A 342 -24.46 2.73 23.32
C PRO A 342 -25.72 3.36 22.74
N ILE A 343 -25.54 4.42 21.95
CA ILE A 343 -26.63 5.05 21.21
C ILE A 343 -26.55 4.56 19.76
N PRO A 344 -27.57 3.87 19.21
CA PRO A 344 -27.57 3.43 17.82
C PRO A 344 -27.41 4.61 16.86
N LEU A 345 -26.50 4.51 15.88
CA LEU A 345 -26.20 5.63 14.97
C LEU A 345 -27.38 6.01 14.06
N GLY A 346 -28.12 5.03 13.56
CA GLY A 346 -29.15 5.24 12.54
C GLY A 346 -28.56 5.50 11.15
N VAL A 347 -29.36 6.11 10.26
CA VAL A 347 -28.96 6.41 8.87
C VAL A 347 -28.22 7.74 8.82
N VAL A 348 -27.03 7.76 8.21
CA VAL A 348 -26.22 8.96 8.02
C VAL A 348 -26.42 9.60 6.65
N GLY A 349 -26.34 10.93 6.59
CA GLY A 349 -26.56 11.73 5.37
C GLY A 349 -25.31 11.97 4.51
N TYR A 350 -24.23 11.23 4.75
CA TYR A 350 -22.94 11.34 4.05
C TYR A 350 -22.42 9.96 3.67
N ASP A 351 -21.59 9.92 2.62
CA ASP A 351 -20.97 8.69 2.10
C ASP A 351 -19.45 8.84 2.22
N ARG A 352 -18.90 8.56 3.41
CA ARG A 352 -17.48 8.71 3.73
C ARG A 352 -16.94 7.68 4.69
#